data_AF-A0AA43UL25-F1
#
_entry.id   AF-A0AA43UL25-F1
#
_cell.length_a   1.000
_cell.length_b   1.000
_cell.length_c   1.000
_cell.angle_alpha   90.00
_cell.angle_beta   90.00
_cell.angle_gamma   90.00
#
_symmetry.space_group_name_H-M   'P 1'
#
loop_
_entity.id
_entity.type
_entity.pdbx_description
1 polymer ?
#
loop_
_entity_poly.entity_id
_entity_poly.type
_entity_poly.pdbx_seq_one_letter_code
_entity_poly.pdbx_strand_id
1 'polypeptide(L)'
;MMVLVTYDVRTADEDGPRRLRRVAKICVNHGVRVQKSVFECKVTPAQRVILENDLREAIDEEKDSIRLYDLGSSPSKITHIGAKEPMDVDGLLMF
;
A
#
# COMPACT_ATOMS: atom_id res chain seq x y z
N MET A 1 9.46 0.20 10.77
CA MET A 1 9.28 1.54 10.17
C MET A 1 7.97 1.56 9.40
N MET A 2 7.41 2.73 9.17
CA MET A 2 6.20 2.89 8.37
C MET A 2 6.55 3.30 6.94
N VAL A 3 5.89 2.67 5.98
CA VAL A 3 6.04 2.92 4.54
C VAL A 3 4.66 3.19 3.94
N LEU A 4 4.50 4.34 3.30
CA LEU A 4 3.32 4.63 2.49
C LEU A 4 3.57 4.10 1.07
N VAL A 5 2.70 3.20 0.62
CA VAL A 5 2.69 2.65 -0.74
C VAL A 5 1.58 3.33 -1.51
N THR A 6 1.93 4.10 -2.53
CA THR A 6 0.95 4.68 -3.46
C THR A 6 1.07 3.96 -4.80
N TYR A 7 -0.05 3.43 -5.31
CA TYR A 7 -0.11 2.71 -6.56
C TYR A 7 -0.99 3.46 -7.56
N ASP A 8 -0.40 3.87 -8.67
CA ASP A 8 -1.10 4.38 -9.83
C ASP A 8 -1.23 3.26 -10.86
N VAL A 9 -2.46 2.79 -11.06
CA VAL A 9 -2.78 1.66 -11.94
C VAL A 9 -3.55 2.15 -13.14
N ARG A 10 -3.15 1.70 -14.32
CA ARG A 10 -3.93 2.00 -15.54
C ARG A 10 -5.26 1.26 -15.51
N THR A 11 -6.35 1.97 -15.23
CA THR A 11 -7.70 1.38 -15.12
C THR A 11 -8.41 1.20 -16.47
N ALA A 12 -7.86 1.74 -17.55
CA ALA A 12 -8.39 1.54 -18.90
C ALA A 12 -8.03 0.16 -19.48
N ASP A 13 -7.09 -0.54 -18.84
CA ASP A 13 -6.70 -1.91 -19.16
C ASP A 13 -7.61 -2.89 -18.40
N GLU A 14 -8.10 -3.94 -19.07
CA GLU A 14 -8.96 -4.97 -18.47
C GLU A 14 -8.26 -5.67 -17.30
N ASP A 15 -6.93 -5.76 -17.33
CA ASP A 15 -6.12 -6.36 -16.27
C ASP A 15 -5.81 -5.41 -15.09
N GLY A 16 -6.04 -4.11 -15.22
CA GLY A 16 -5.75 -3.12 -14.17
C GLY A 16 -6.41 -3.48 -12.81
N PRO A 17 -7.72 -3.80 -12.78
CA PRO A 17 -8.39 -4.27 -11.56
C PRO A 17 -7.79 -5.57 -10.97
N ARG A 18 -7.20 -6.44 -11.78
CA ARG A 18 -6.55 -7.68 -11.33
C ARG A 18 -5.20 -7.37 -10.68
N ARG A 19 -4.39 -6.49 -11.28
CA ARG A 19 -3.12 -6.02 -10.70
C ARG A 19 -3.34 -5.27 -9.39
N LEU A 20 -4.34 -4.39 -9.32
CA LEU A 20 -4.74 -3.71 -8.07
C LEU A 20 -5.12 -4.69 -6.95
N ARG A 21 -5.82 -5.78 -7.27
CA ARG A 21 -6.14 -6.83 -6.28
C ARG A 21 -4.87 -7.55 -5.80
N ARG A 22 -3.91 -7.84 -6.69
CA ARG A 22 -2.62 -8.45 -6.31
C ARG A 22 -1.82 -7.53 -5.40
N VAL A 23 -1.60 -6.28 -5.81
CA VAL A 23 -0.90 -5.25 -5.01
C VAL A 23 -1.57 -5.07 -3.66
N ALA A 24 -2.90 -4.95 -3.61
CA ALA A 24 -3.62 -4.81 -2.36
C ALA A 24 -3.36 -5.99 -1.42
N LYS A 25 -3.44 -7.23 -1.92
CA LYS A 25 -3.20 -8.45 -1.13
C LYS A 25 -1.78 -8.50 -0.55
N ILE A 26 -0.78 -8.05 -1.31
CA ILE A 26 0.61 -7.95 -0.84
C ILE A 26 0.72 -6.92 0.29
N CYS A 27 0.20 -5.71 0.08
CA CYS A 27 0.31 -4.62 1.07
C CYS A 27 -0.44 -4.94 2.38
N VAL A 28 -1.64 -5.52 2.32
CA VAL A 28 -2.42 -5.81 3.55
C VAL A 28 -1.82 -6.92 4.42
N ASN A 29 -0.86 -7.70 3.93
CA ASN A 29 -0.08 -8.61 4.80
C ASN A 29 0.82 -7.86 5.78
N HIS A 30 1.10 -6.58 5.51
CA HIS A 30 2.01 -5.74 6.28
C HIS A 30 1.36 -4.45 6.78
N GLY A 31 0.05 -4.26 6.58
CA GLY A 31 -0.59 -3.00 6.91
C GLY A 31 -2.05 -2.88 6.47
N VAL A 32 -2.50 -1.66 6.25
CA VAL A 32 -3.90 -1.35 5.95
C VAL A 32 -4.04 -0.55 4.65
N ARG A 33 -5.15 -0.80 3.96
CA ARG A 33 -5.54 -0.06 2.76
C ARG A 33 -6.32 1.17 3.17
N VAL A 34 -5.69 2.34 3.06
CA VAL A 34 -6.26 3.63 3.51
C VAL A 34 -7.03 4.37 2.41
N GLN A 35 -6.77 4.07 1.13
CA GLN A 35 -7.57 4.54 -0.01
C GLN A 35 -7.66 3.46 -1.09
N LYS A 36 -8.29 3.78 -2.24
CA LYS A 36 -8.45 2.82 -3.36
C LYS A 36 -7.11 2.17 -3.75
N SER A 37 -6.03 2.92 -3.84
CA SER A 37 -4.71 2.37 -4.23
C SER A 37 -3.58 2.95 -3.38
N VAL A 38 -3.88 3.29 -2.12
CA VAL A 38 -2.90 3.78 -1.15
C VAL A 38 -2.95 2.89 0.09
N PHE A 39 -1.77 2.50 0.58
CA PHE A 39 -1.59 1.54 1.66
C PHE A 39 -0.54 2.04 2.64
N GLU A 40 -0.80 1.88 3.93
CA GLU A 40 0.15 2.17 5.00
C GLU A 40 0.68 0.84 5.55
N CYS A 41 1.97 0.57 5.34
CA CYS A 41 2.62 -0.69 5.70
C CYS A 41 3.62 -0.49 6.85
N LYS A 42 3.56 -1.33 7.87
CA LYS A 42 4.51 -1.39 8.98
C LYS A 42 5.45 -2.57 8.78
N VAL A 43 6.68 -2.27 8.36
CA VAL A 43 7.66 -3.29 7.94
C VAL A 43 9.00 -3.11 8.65
N THR A 44 9.74 -4.21 8.82
CA THR A 44 11.18 -4.20 9.11
C THR A 44 11.99 -3.91 7.83
N PRO A 45 13.28 -3.55 7.93
CA PRO A 45 14.12 -3.36 6.75
C PRO A 45 14.16 -4.59 5.83
N ALA A 46 14.20 -5.80 6.40
CA ALA A 46 14.16 -7.04 5.61
C ALA A 46 12.81 -7.24 4.91
N GLN A 47 11.69 -7.01 5.62
CA GLN A 47 10.35 -7.07 5.03
C GLN A 47 10.14 -6.03 3.94
N ARG A 48 10.77 -4.85 4.04
CA ARG A 48 10.69 -3.82 3.00
C ARG A 48 11.30 -4.29 1.67
N VAL A 49 12.44 -4.98 1.72
CA VAL A 49 13.08 -5.54 0.52
C VAL A 49 12.17 -6.58 -0.15
N ILE A 50 11.56 -7.45 0.64
CA ILE A 50 10.60 -8.45 0.16
C ILE A 50 9.37 -7.76 -0.45
N LEU A 51 8.78 -6.81 0.27
CA LEU A 51 7.63 -6.03 -0.19
C LEU A 51 7.92 -5.35 -1.54
N GLU A 52 9.09 -4.73 -1.70
CA GLU A 52 9.47 -4.08 -2.95
C GLU A 52 9.58 -5.08 -4.11
N ASN A 53 10.15 -6.26 -3.87
CA ASN A 53 10.24 -7.31 -4.88
C ASN A 53 8.86 -7.84 -5.29
N ASP A 54 8.03 -8.18 -4.30
CA ASP A 54 6.68 -8.71 -4.54
C ASP A 54 5.80 -7.71 -5.30
N LEU A 55 5.94 -6.40 -4.98
CA LEU A 55 5.24 -5.34 -5.69
C LEU A 55 5.71 -5.20 -7.13
N ARG A 56 7.01 -5.30 -7.39
CA ARG A 56 7.58 -5.27 -8.74
C ARG A 56 7.03 -6.41 -9.61
N GLU A 57 6.90 -7.62 -9.05
CA GLU A 57 6.32 -8.78 -9.73
C GLU A 57 4.78 -8.72 -9.91
N ALA A 58 4.11 -7.80 -9.21
CA ALA A 58 2.66 -7.66 -9.21
C ALA A 58 2.12 -6.65 -10.23
N ILE A 59 2.98 -5.77 -10.75
CA ILE A 59 2.60 -4.67 -11.65
C ILE A 59 3.08 -4.88 -13.08
N ASP A 60 2.57 -4.06 -13.99
CA ASP A 60 3.12 -3.87 -15.33
C ASP A 60 3.90 -2.55 -15.33
N GLU A 61 5.24 -2.60 -15.28
CA GLU A 61 6.10 -1.41 -15.14
C GLU A 61 6.02 -0.44 -16.33
N GLU A 62 5.49 -0.87 -17.48
CA GLU A 62 5.28 0.01 -18.64
C GLU A 62 3.96 0.80 -18.55
N LYS A 63 3.02 0.33 -17.73
CA LYS A 63 1.66 0.88 -17.64
C LYS A 63 1.33 1.51 -16.30
N ASP A 64 1.94 1.02 -15.23
CA ASP A 64 1.63 1.36 -13.86
C ASP A 64 2.84 1.98 -13.16
N SER A 65 2.62 2.59 -11.99
CA SER A 65 3.73 3.06 -11.15
C SER A 65 3.43 2.89 -9.66
N ILE A 66 4.48 2.58 -8.90
CA ILE A 66 4.44 2.53 -7.43
C ILE A 66 5.43 3.54 -6.88
N ARG A 67 5.03 4.26 -5.82
CA ARG A 67 5.93 5.07 -5.02
C ARG A 67 5.89 4.60 -3.57
N LEU A 68 7.07 4.46 -2.99
CA LEU A 68 7.28 4.10 -1.59
C LEU A 68 7.82 5.32 -0.85
N TYR A 69 7.13 5.75 0.20
CA TYR A 69 7.57 6.84 1.07
C TYR A 69 7.87 6.28 2.46
N ASP A 70 9.13 6.35 2.88
CA ASP A 70 9.52 5.97 4.24
C ASP A 70 9.10 7.08 5.21
N LEU A 71 8.08 6.82 6.03
CA LEU A 71 7.52 7.76 7.02
C LEU A 71 8.23 7.68 8.39
N GLY A 72 9.20 6.77 8.53
CA GLY A 72 9.97 6.60 9.76
C GLY A 72 9.18 5.92 10.88
N SER A 73 9.45 6.33 12.13
CA SER A 73 8.97 5.67 13.35
C SER A 73 7.73 6.31 13.98
N SER A 74 7.37 7.54 13.57
CA SER A 74 6.20 8.25 14.10
C SER A 74 5.30 8.75 12.97
N PRO A 75 4.11 8.15 12.78
CA PRO A 75 3.12 8.65 11.83
C PRO A 75 2.35 9.83 12.46
N SER A 76 3.02 10.94 12.80
CA SER A 76 2.39 12.05 13.54
C SER A 76 1.80 13.16 12.65
N LYS A 77 1.80 13.01 11.32
CA LYS A 77 1.33 14.05 10.39
C LYS A 77 0.50 13.50 9.21
N ILE A 78 -0.47 12.63 9.50
CA ILE A 78 -1.43 12.17 8.49
C ILE A 78 -2.76 12.90 8.73
N THR A 79 -3.19 13.68 7.75
CA THR A 79 -4.50 14.35 7.77
C THR A 79 -5.37 13.73 6.69
N HIS A 80 -6.51 13.17 7.10
CA HIS A 80 -7.53 12.66 6.19
C HIS A 80 -8.64 13.71 5.99
N ILE A 81 -9.10 13.89 4.75
CA ILE A 81 -10.26 14.74 4.42
C ILE A 81 -11.17 13.97 3.46
N GLY A 82 -12.44 13.77 3.83
CA GLY A 82 -13.46 13.21 2.94
C GLY A 82 -14.19 11.97 3.46
N ALA A 83 -14.71 11.17 2.53
CA ALA A 83 -15.87 10.31 2.74
C ALA A 83 -15.65 9.03 3.56
N LYS A 84 -14.42 8.65 3.94
CA LYS A 84 -14.14 7.38 4.67
C LYS A 84 -12.91 7.49 5.54
N GLU A 85 -13.07 7.39 6.86
CA GLU A 85 -11.92 7.30 7.77
C GLU A 85 -11.10 6.03 7.48
N PRO A 86 -9.77 6.13 7.37
CA PRO A 86 -8.90 4.97 7.24
C PRO A 86 -9.04 4.06 8.46
N MET A 87 -8.99 2.75 8.25
CA MET A 87 -8.85 1.80 9.35
C MET A 87 -7.52 2.07 10.06
N ASP A 88 -7.56 2.17 11.39
CA ASP A 88 -6.37 2.39 12.21
C ASP A 88 -5.40 1.19 12.08
N VAL A 89 -4.15 1.48 11.67
CA VAL A 89 -3.07 0.51 11.48
C VAL A 89 -2.73 -0.19 12.80
N ASP A 90 -2.88 0.51 13.93
CA ASP A 90 -2.62 -0.01 15.28
C ASP A 90 -3.91 -0.50 15.99
N GLY A 91 -5.10 -0.22 15.42
CA GLY A 91 -6.38 -0.31 16.15
C GLY A 91 -7.21 -1.58 15.98
N LEU A 92 -6.87 -2.55 15.12
CA LEU A 92 -7.70 -3.76 14.94
C LEU A 92 -6.89 -5.04 14.72
N LEU A 93 -6.47 -5.64 15.84
CA LEU A 93 -6.54 -7.10 16.03
C LEU A 93 -7.81 -7.39 16.83
N MET A 94 -8.94 -7.56 16.17
CA MET A 94 -10.08 -8.26 16.77
C MET A 94 -10.26 -9.58 16.01
N PHE A 95 -10.08 -10.67 16.74
CA PHE A 95 -10.31 -12.06 16.28
C PHE A 95 -11.79 -12.30 15.98
#